data_AF-A0A5D0URC3-F1
#
_entry.id   AF-A0A5D0URC3-F1
#
_cell.length_a   1.000
_cell.length_b   1.000
_cell.length_c   1.000
_cell.angle_alpha   90.00
_cell.angle_beta   90.00
_cell.angle_gamma   90.00
#
_symmetry.space_group_name_H-M   'P 1'
#
loop_
_entity.id
_entity.type
_entity.pdbx_description
1 polymer ?
#
loop_
_entity_poly.entity_id
_entity_poly.type
_entity_poly.pdbx_seq_one_letter_code
_entity_poly.pdbx_strand_id
1 'polypeptide(L)'
;MPVDPPTTSEAAAVLAAHPWIAAAYPDEAGLRIAPEPAALAVGAHPGALVVEFLDHWSELYEATYAGAHGRHADDLDLSGWRATDTGQPLPTDHMTEWVDRTVALIRGTGARHVLELGCGTGLLMHRLHPHLTGYVGTDVAEHAVATLAAAAPPTVRVLRAAAHELAGAPVRRALHQLGFPGGRPDCVVLNSVTQCFPTVAYLNHVVATAIDLVAPGGTVVVGDVRHADLHEHFCRWAERAADPDADDATVAARATARAAREEELLVDPATIAAATGGTGRVVHVGVYAKTMQADTELTRYRFDTVLHVDAAAPVSRPPAVRWADLPVPDRLDVVRKLLADGPVHVHGIPNALLHPDAPDAVTAHALHDVVGDRGAVLLDPRDPTLLELVAPAGGVPVPATALAGGDRRAHEPLPAFARRRLTEEARRTLRRRLPAAAGTPVRVDLGRTAG
;
A
#
# COMPACT_ATOMS: atom_id res chain seq x y z
N MET A 1 -35.66 -46.35 12.14
CA MET A 1 -34.32 -46.97 12.09
C MET A 1 -33.30 -45.90 12.42
N PRO A 2 -32.29 -46.16 13.26
CA PRO A 2 -31.18 -45.24 13.38
C PRO A 2 -30.46 -45.20 12.02
N VAL A 3 -30.36 -44.01 11.44
CA VAL A 3 -29.55 -43.77 10.25
C VAL A 3 -28.10 -43.80 10.73
N ASP A 4 -27.26 -44.61 10.09
CA ASP A 4 -25.83 -44.65 10.41
C ASP A 4 -25.26 -43.23 10.32
N PRO A 5 -24.36 -42.83 11.23
CA PRO A 5 -23.73 -41.52 11.16
C PRO A 5 -23.02 -41.39 9.81
N PRO A 6 -23.17 -40.26 9.10
CA PRO A 6 -22.60 -40.10 7.78
C PRO A 6 -21.09 -40.24 7.85
N THR A 7 -20.52 -40.93 6.85
CA THR A 7 -19.09 -41.14 6.80
C THR A 7 -18.36 -39.82 6.52
N THR A 8 -17.11 -39.69 6.97
CA THR A 8 -16.27 -38.54 6.60
C THR A 8 -16.08 -38.44 5.09
N SER A 9 -16.17 -39.55 4.36
CA SER A 9 -16.20 -39.57 2.89
C SER A 9 -17.45 -38.92 2.29
N GLU A 10 -18.64 -39.13 2.87
CA GLU A 10 -19.87 -38.44 2.45
C GLU A 10 -19.78 -36.93 2.69
N ALA A 11 -19.25 -36.54 3.86
CA ALA A 11 -19.02 -35.14 4.19
C ALA A 11 -18.03 -34.48 3.21
N ALA A 12 -16.96 -35.18 2.84
CA ALA A 12 -16.02 -34.72 1.82
C ALA A 12 -16.69 -34.51 0.46
N ALA A 13 -17.51 -35.45 -0.01
CA ALA A 13 -18.23 -35.33 -1.28
C ALA A 13 -19.20 -34.13 -1.28
N VAL A 14 -19.89 -33.88 -0.17
CA VAL A 14 -20.77 -32.70 0.00
C VAL A 14 -19.98 -31.39 -0.10
N LEU A 15 -18.79 -31.33 0.50
CA LEU A 15 -17.93 -30.15 0.45
C LEU A 15 -17.31 -29.92 -0.93
N ALA A 16 -16.88 -30.97 -1.62
CA ALA A 16 -16.31 -30.87 -2.97
C ALA A 16 -17.32 -30.36 -4.02
N ALA A 17 -18.62 -30.40 -3.72
CA ALA A 17 -19.66 -29.79 -4.56
C ALA A 17 -19.81 -28.26 -4.33
N HIS A 18 -19.08 -27.67 -3.39
CA HIS A 18 -19.09 -26.23 -3.15
C HIS A 18 -18.20 -25.51 -4.19
N PRO A 19 -18.66 -24.40 -4.81
CA PRO A 19 -17.94 -23.74 -5.91
C PRO A 19 -16.56 -23.16 -5.51
N TRP A 20 -16.28 -23.03 -4.22
CA TRP A 20 -14.98 -22.54 -3.72
C TRP A 20 -14.03 -23.64 -3.26
N ILE A 21 -14.44 -24.91 -3.35
CA ILE A 21 -13.67 -26.05 -2.86
C ILE A 21 -13.37 -26.97 -4.04
N ALA A 22 -12.14 -26.97 -4.53
CA ALA A 22 -11.71 -27.87 -5.61
C ALA A 22 -11.64 -29.32 -5.15
N ALA A 23 -11.19 -29.55 -3.92
CA ALA A 23 -11.04 -30.88 -3.35
C ALA A 23 -11.35 -30.89 -1.86
N ALA A 24 -11.97 -31.98 -1.42
CA ALA A 24 -12.18 -32.28 -0.01
C ALA A 24 -11.90 -33.77 0.21
N TYR A 25 -11.18 -34.10 1.26
CA TYR A 25 -10.85 -35.48 1.60
C TYR A 25 -10.82 -35.69 3.11
N PRO A 26 -11.19 -36.90 3.59
CA PRO A 26 -11.02 -37.25 4.98
C PRO A 26 -9.54 -37.38 5.35
N ASP A 27 -9.17 -36.94 6.55
CA ASP A 27 -7.86 -37.20 7.16
C ASP A 27 -8.02 -37.58 8.65
N GLU A 28 -6.91 -37.91 9.31
CA GLU A 28 -6.93 -38.38 10.71
C GLU A 28 -7.55 -37.38 11.70
N ALA A 29 -7.63 -36.08 11.37
CA ALA A 29 -8.24 -35.07 12.23
C ALA A 29 -9.61 -34.57 11.74
N GLY A 30 -10.20 -35.20 10.72
CA GLY A 30 -11.52 -34.84 10.19
C GLY A 30 -11.50 -34.68 8.68
N LEU A 31 -11.72 -33.45 8.19
CA LEU A 31 -11.75 -33.11 6.77
C LEU A 31 -10.65 -32.11 6.43
N ARG A 32 -10.00 -32.34 5.29
CA ARG A 32 -9.10 -31.39 4.66
C ARG A 32 -9.69 -30.90 3.35
N ILE A 33 -9.65 -29.60 3.12
CA ILE A 33 -10.16 -28.97 1.90
C ILE A 33 -9.09 -28.12 1.22
N ALA A 34 -9.10 -28.11 -0.11
CA ALA A 34 -8.28 -27.24 -0.94
C ALA A 34 -9.19 -26.25 -1.69
N PRO A 35 -8.80 -24.96 -1.76
CA PRO A 35 -9.58 -23.94 -2.44
C PRO A 35 -9.65 -24.21 -3.94
N GLU A 36 -10.75 -23.78 -4.57
CA GLU A 36 -10.83 -23.63 -6.02
C GLU A 36 -9.88 -22.50 -6.48
N PRO A 37 -8.86 -22.77 -7.33
CA PRO A 37 -7.94 -21.73 -7.79
C PRO A 37 -8.63 -20.52 -8.42
N ALA A 38 -9.73 -20.74 -9.16
CA ALA A 38 -10.53 -19.65 -9.73
C ALA A 38 -11.17 -18.74 -8.67
N ALA A 39 -11.42 -19.23 -7.45
CA ALA A 39 -11.94 -18.41 -6.36
C ALA A 39 -10.88 -17.44 -5.79
N LEU A 40 -9.60 -17.78 -5.91
CA LEU A 40 -8.46 -16.98 -5.46
C LEU A 40 -7.78 -16.18 -6.59
N ALA A 41 -8.27 -16.31 -7.83
CA ALA A 41 -7.67 -15.67 -8.99
C ALA A 41 -7.71 -14.14 -8.85
N VAL A 42 -6.63 -13.48 -9.27
CA VAL A 42 -6.52 -12.02 -9.37
C VAL A 42 -6.54 -11.58 -10.83
N GLY A 43 -6.98 -10.37 -11.10
CA GLY A 43 -7.04 -9.79 -12.43
C GLY A 43 -8.19 -8.79 -12.57
N ALA A 44 -8.54 -8.45 -13.81
CA ALA A 44 -9.67 -7.58 -14.12
C ALA A 44 -11.03 -8.16 -13.69
N HIS A 45 -11.10 -9.49 -13.53
CA HIS A 45 -12.25 -10.22 -13.00
C HIS A 45 -11.76 -11.11 -11.86
N PRO A 46 -11.65 -10.58 -10.64
CA PRO A 46 -11.17 -11.33 -9.50
C PRO A 46 -12.10 -12.49 -9.13
N GLY A 47 -11.51 -13.54 -8.55
CA GLY A 47 -12.22 -14.70 -8.03
C GLY A 47 -13.10 -14.35 -6.83
N ALA A 48 -14.07 -15.22 -6.53
CA ALA A 48 -15.09 -14.93 -5.54
C ALA A 48 -14.56 -14.66 -4.11
N LEU A 49 -13.48 -15.31 -3.68
CA LEU A 49 -12.87 -15.04 -2.36
C LEU A 49 -12.09 -13.72 -2.36
N VAL A 50 -11.50 -13.35 -3.49
CA VAL A 50 -10.83 -12.05 -3.67
C VAL A 50 -11.87 -10.92 -3.64
N VAL A 51 -13.00 -11.12 -4.34
CA VAL A 51 -14.15 -10.19 -4.29
C VAL A 51 -14.64 -10.05 -2.85
N GLU A 52 -14.88 -11.16 -2.14
CA GLU A 52 -15.37 -11.10 -0.75
C GLU A 52 -14.38 -10.39 0.19
N PHE A 53 -13.07 -10.57 -0.02
CA PHE A 53 -12.05 -9.82 0.71
C PHE A 53 -12.13 -8.31 0.45
N LEU A 54 -12.28 -7.91 -0.81
CA LEU A 54 -12.36 -6.50 -1.21
C LEU A 54 -13.69 -5.85 -0.78
N ASP A 55 -14.79 -6.61 -0.78
CA ASP A 55 -16.10 -6.16 -0.30
C ASP A 55 -16.04 -5.83 1.20
N HIS A 56 -15.31 -6.62 2.00
CA HIS A 56 -15.12 -6.33 3.42
C HIS A 56 -14.50 -4.94 3.67
N TRP A 57 -13.46 -4.59 2.90
CA TRP A 57 -12.87 -3.25 2.95
C TRP A 57 -13.82 -2.18 2.44
N SER A 58 -14.57 -2.47 1.37
CA SER A 58 -15.54 -1.55 0.80
C SER A 58 -16.64 -1.19 1.81
N GLU A 59 -17.16 -2.18 2.54
CA GLU A 59 -18.15 -1.98 3.61
C GLU A 59 -17.59 -1.14 4.78
N LEU A 60 -16.34 -1.42 5.19
CA LEU A 60 -15.66 -0.67 6.25
C LEU A 60 -15.50 0.81 5.88
N TYR A 61 -15.05 1.11 4.66
CA TYR A 61 -14.87 2.50 4.21
C TYR A 61 -16.20 3.20 3.94
N GLU A 62 -17.19 2.52 3.37
CA GLU A 62 -18.54 3.07 3.19
C GLU A 62 -19.12 3.52 4.54
N ALA A 63 -19.03 2.66 5.57
CA ALA A 63 -19.48 3.00 6.92
C ALA A 63 -18.67 4.16 7.54
N THR A 64 -17.35 4.16 7.35
CA THR A 64 -16.45 5.19 7.87
C THR A 64 -16.78 6.57 7.27
N TYR A 65 -16.94 6.64 5.95
CA TYR A 65 -17.24 7.89 5.25
C TYR A 65 -18.68 8.36 5.49
N ALA A 66 -19.66 7.46 5.49
CA ALA A 66 -21.05 7.82 5.79
C ALA A 66 -21.24 8.34 7.23
N GLY A 67 -20.37 7.91 8.15
CA GLY A 67 -20.36 8.40 9.52
C GLY A 67 -19.90 9.86 9.66
N ALA A 68 -19.09 10.39 8.74
CA ALA A 68 -18.46 11.73 8.80
C ALA A 68 -17.78 12.07 10.16
N HIS A 69 -17.37 11.06 10.93
CA HIS A 69 -16.73 11.23 12.24
C HIS A 69 -15.26 11.61 12.05
N GLY A 70 -14.95 12.90 12.06
CA GLY A 70 -13.60 13.41 11.79
C GLY A 70 -13.54 14.45 10.65
N ARG A 71 -14.69 14.87 10.15
CA ARG A 71 -14.79 15.97 9.19
C ARG A 71 -14.41 17.30 9.86
N HIS A 72 -13.25 17.85 9.50
CA HIS A 72 -12.79 19.16 9.99
C HIS A 72 -13.23 20.30 9.06
N ALA A 73 -13.21 20.04 7.75
CA ALA A 73 -13.67 20.94 6.70
C ALA A 73 -14.17 20.14 5.50
N ASP A 74 -14.71 20.82 4.48
CA ASP A 74 -15.15 20.17 3.24
C ASP A 74 -13.99 19.50 2.49
N ASP A 75 -12.75 20.00 2.66
CA ASP A 75 -11.52 19.57 1.98
C ASP A 75 -10.52 18.83 2.91
N LEU A 76 -10.92 18.59 4.16
CA LEU A 76 -10.12 17.91 5.18
C LEU A 76 -11.01 17.02 6.03
N ASP A 77 -11.53 15.97 5.40
CA ASP A 77 -12.23 14.90 6.10
C ASP A 77 -11.25 13.79 6.48
N LEU A 78 -10.90 13.77 7.77
CA LEU A 78 -9.94 12.83 8.36
C LEU A 78 -10.65 11.62 9.00
N SER A 79 -11.92 11.37 8.65
CA SER A 79 -12.66 10.21 9.11
C SER A 79 -11.87 8.92 8.86
N GLY A 80 -11.68 8.11 9.91
CA GLY A 80 -10.94 6.85 9.85
C GLY A 80 -9.45 6.93 10.23
N TRP A 81 -8.86 8.12 10.37
CA TRP A 81 -7.45 8.27 10.73
C TRP A 81 -7.23 8.29 12.25
N ARG A 82 -6.75 7.16 12.78
CA ARG A 82 -6.41 6.99 14.21
C ARG A 82 -5.02 6.41 14.36
N ALA A 83 -4.29 6.88 15.36
CA ALA A 83 -2.96 6.37 15.67
C ALA A 83 -3.06 4.99 16.32
N THR A 84 -2.29 4.02 15.83
CA THR A 84 -2.30 2.63 16.31
C THR A 84 -1.87 2.50 17.77
N ASP A 85 -0.95 3.34 18.22
CA ASP A 85 -0.39 3.33 19.58
C ASP A 85 -1.37 3.81 20.66
N THR A 86 -2.14 4.87 20.36
CA THR A 86 -3.02 5.54 21.34
C THR A 86 -4.51 5.29 21.09
N GLY A 87 -4.89 4.84 19.89
CA GLY A 87 -6.27 4.72 19.42
C GLY A 87 -6.98 6.07 19.20
N GLN A 88 -6.29 7.19 19.43
CA GLN A 88 -6.83 8.53 19.26
C GLN A 88 -6.75 8.99 17.80
N PRO A 89 -7.57 9.96 17.37
CA PRO A 89 -7.39 10.60 16.07
C PRO A 89 -5.98 11.18 15.91
N LEU A 90 -5.40 11.05 14.72
CA LEU A 90 -4.12 11.69 14.42
C LEU A 90 -4.27 13.23 14.44
N PRO A 91 -3.25 14.00 14.89
CA PRO A 91 -3.34 15.45 14.93
C PRO A 91 -3.60 16.06 13.55
N THR A 92 -4.52 17.05 13.47
CA THR A 92 -4.93 17.67 12.21
C THR A 92 -3.76 18.33 11.46
N ASP A 93 -2.87 19.04 12.17
CA ASP A 93 -1.69 19.67 11.55
C ASP A 93 -0.74 18.63 10.95
N HIS A 94 -0.58 17.48 11.63
CA HIS A 94 0.23 16.38 11.12
C HIS A 94 -0.39 15.74 9.87
N MET A 95 -1.71 15.50 9.88
CA MET A 95 -2.40 14.97 8.71
C MET A 95 -2.40 15.96 7.54
N THR A 96 -2.49 17.26 7.82
CA THR A 96 -2.35 18.31 6.80
C THR A 96 -0.96 18.26 6.18
N GLU A 97 0.11 18.17 6.99
CA GLU A 97 1.46 17.99 6.48
C GLU A 97 1.59 16.73 5.63
N TRP A 98 1.03 15.59 6.08
CA TRP A 98 1.04 14.34 5.31
C TRP A 98 0.41 14.51 3.92
N VAL A 99 -0.77 15.14 3.83
CA VAL A 99 -1.41 15.43 2.54
C VAL A 99 -0.51 16.34 1.70
N ASP A 100 0.02 17.42 2.29
CA ASP A 100 0.84 18.40 1.57
C ASP A 100 2.15 17.80 1.06
N ARG A 101 2.80 16.88 1.79
CA ARG A 101 3.98 16.13 1.31
C ARG A 101 3.64 15.27 0.11
N THR A 102 2.52 14.55 0.14
CA THR A 102 2.07 13.73 -1.01
C THR A 102 1.72 14.60 -2.21
N VAL A 103 1.04 15.73 -2.00
CA VAL A 103 0.73 16.70 -3.07
C VAL A 103 2.01 17.28 -3.68
N ALA A 104 3.00 17.62 -2.86
CA ALA A 104 4.30 18.11 -3.32
C ALA A 104 5.03 17.05 -4.17
N LEU A 105 5.02 15.78 -3.73
CA LEU A 105 5.60 14.66 -4.49
C LEU A 105 4.94 14.53 -5.87
N ILE A 106 3.60 14.51 -5.94
CA ILE A 106 2.85 14.39 -7.19
C ILE A 106 3.12 15.59 -8.11
N ARG A 107 3.07 16.82 -7.58
CA ARG A 107 3.36 18.03 -8.36
C ARG A 107 4.81 18.09 -8.84
N GLY A 108 5.75 17.56 -8.07
CA GLY A 108 7.16 17.43 -8.43
C GLY A 108 7.41 16.58 -9.68
N THR A 109 6.47 15.69 -10.03
CA THR A 109 6.53 14.92 -11.29
C THR A 109 6.15 15.74 -12.53
N GLY A 110 5.58 16.94 -12.36
CA GLY A 110 5.05 17.77 -13.44
C GLY A 110 3.65 17.33 -13.93
N ALA A 111 2.95 16.47 -13.19
CA ALA A 111 1.64 15.94 -13.54
C ALA A 111 0.61 17.04 -13.85
N ARG A 112 -0.18 16.83 -14.91
CA ARG A 112 -1.27 17.73 -15.34
C ARG A 112 -2.59 16.99 -15.54
N HIS A 113 -2.55 15.69 -15.77
CA HIS A 113 -3.68 14.81 -16.02
C HIS A 113 -3.60 13.60 -15.10
N VAL A 114 -4.23 13.70 -13.94
CA VAL A 114 -4.12 12.70 -12.86
C VAL A 114 -5.29 11.73 -12.90
N LEU A 115 -4.98 10.44 -12.74
CA LEU A 115 -5.93 9.40 -12.33
C LEU A 115 -5.58 8.94 -10.91
N GLU A 116 -6.46 9.16 -9.95
CA GLU A 116 -6.29 8.70 -8.57
C GLU A 116 -7.17 7.49 -8.29
N LEU A 117 -6.58 6.41 -7.80
CA LEU A 117 -7.28 5.18 -7.41
C LEU A 117 -7.47 5.18 -5.89
N GLY A 118 -8.72 5.04 -5.44
CA GLY A 118 -9.12 5.17 -4.03
C GLY A 118 -9.04 6.61 -3.54
N CYS A 119 -9.74 7.52 -4.23
CA CYS A 119 -9.68 8.95 -3.93
C CYS A 119 -10.35 9.35 -2.60
N GLY A 120 -11.07 8.42 -1.96
CA GLY A 120 -11.70 8.61 -0.65
C GLY A 120 -12.55 9.87 -0.59
N THR A 121 -12.36 10.64 0.47
CA THR A 121 -13.03 11.94 0.69
C THR A 121 -12.43 13.09 -0.11
N GLY A 122 -11.47 12.84 -1.00
CA GLY A 122 -10.89 13.84 -1.90
C GLY A 122 -9.73 14.65 -1.33
N LEU A 123 -9.06 14.18 -0.27
CA LEU A 123 -7.95 14.91 0.39
C LEU A 123 -6.89 15.42 -0.59
N LEU A 124 -6.48 14.57 -1.53
CA LEU A 124 -5.56 14.93 -2.62
C LEU A 124 -6.26 15.73 -3.72
N MET A 125 -7.47 15.32 -4.13
CA MET A 125 -8.28 16.01 -5.14
C MET A 125 -8.38 17.51 -4.87
N HIS A 126 -8.75 17.91 -3.64
CA HIS A 126 -8.98 19.30 -3.27
C HIS A 126 -7.75 20.19 -3.42
N ARG A 127 -6.54 19.64 -3.20
CA ARG A 127 -5.28 20.36 -3.32
C ARG A 127 -4.65 20.26 -4.71
N LEU A 128 -4.90 19.17 -5.43
CA LEU A 128 -4.31 18.94 -6.76
C LEU A 128 -5.11 19.63 -7.85
N HIS A 129 -6.44 19.49 -7.86
CA HIS A 129 -7.27 19.89 -9.01
C HIS A 129 -7.09 21.36 -9.47
N PRO A 130 -6.80 22.37 -8.62
CA PRO A 130 -6.59 23.74 -9.08
C PRO A 130 -5.34 23.91 -9.96
N HIS A 131 -4.40 22.97 -9.88
CA HIS A 131 -3.14 22.97 -10.63
C HIS A 131 -3.15 22.01 -11.82
N LEU A 132 -4.20 21.19 -11.95
CA LEU A 132 -4.33 20.17 -12.99
C LEU A 132 -5.19 20.67 -14.15
N THR A 133 -4.91 20.13 -15.33
CA THR A 133 -5.76 20.28 -16.51
C THR A 133 -6.95 19.32 -16.43
N GLY A 134 -6.76 18.13 -15.85
CA GLY A 134 -7.82 17.17 -15.62
C GLY A 134 -7.50 16.23 -14.45
N TYR A 135 -8.53 15.86 -13.72
CA TYR A 135 -8.44 14.90 -12.61
C TYR A 135 -9.58 13.89 -12.71
N VAL A 136 -9.24 12.60 -12.70
CA VAL A 136 -10.19 11.50 -12.54
C VAL A 136 -9.90 10.81 -11.21
N GLY A 137 -10.89 10.70 -10.33
CA GLY A 137 -10.80 9.91 -9.11
C GLY A 137 -11.70 8.68 -9.19
N THR A 138 -11.22 7.52 -8.74
CA THR A 138 -12.05 6.33 -8.55
C THR A 138 -12.11 5.92 -7.10
N ASP A 139 -13.24 5.43 -6.63
CA ASP A 139 -13.35 4.80 -5.31
C ASP A 139 -14.43 3.71 -5.30
N VAL A 140 -14.38 2.79 -4.34
CA VAL A 140 -15.40 1.74 -4.15
C VAL A 140 -16.58 2.24 -3.31
N ALA A 141 -16.34 3.23 -2.43
CA ALA A 141 -17.33 3.80 -1.54
C ALA A 141 -18.28 4.75 -2.29
N GLU A 142 -19.55 4.37 -2.36
CA GLU A 142 -20.59 5.10 -3.08
C GLU A 142 -20.86 6.45 -2.45
N HIS A 143 -20.88 6.54 -1.11
CA HIS A 143 -21.09 7.81 -0.42
C HIS A 143 -20.03 8.85 -0.75
N ALA A 144 -18.74 8.45 -0.74
CA ALA A 144 -17.63 9.33 -1.05
C ALA A 144 -17.67 9.78 -2.52
N VAL A 145 -17.90 8.84 -3.44
CA VAL A 145 -18.05 9.13 -4.88
C VAL A 145 -19.20 10.10 -5.14
N ALA A 146 -20.38 9.85 -4.56
CA ALA A 146 -21.55 10.69 -4.77
C ALA A 146 -21.33 12.12 -4.25
N THR A 147 -20.72 12.24 -3.07
CA THR A 147 -20.39 13.54 -2.45
C THR A 147 -19.41 14.33 -3.31
N LEU A 148 -18.29 13.73 -3.71
CA LEU A 148 -17.30 14.40 -4.55
C LEU A 148 -17.83 14.71 -5.94
N ALA A 149 -18.57 13.80 -6.57
CA ALA A 149 -19.15 14.02 -7.89
C ALA A 149 -20.15 15.18 -7.91
N ALA A 150 -20.92 15.38 -6.82
CA ALA A 150 -21.85 16.49 -6.70
C ALA A 150 -21.15 17.85 -6.56
N ALA A 151 -19.97 17.89 -5.94
CA ALA A 151 -19.17 19.10 -5.76
C ALA A 151 -18.07 19.30 -6.83
N ALA A 152 -17.92 18.37 -7.76
CA ALA A 152 -16.81 18.34 -8.70
C ALA A 152 -16.84 19.52 -9.69
N PRO A 153 -15.74 20.27 -9.84
CA PRO A 153 -15.63 21.29 -10.89
C PRO A 153 -15.56 20.65 -12.29
N PRO A 154 -15.69 21.44 -13.38
CA PRO A 154 -15.73 20.92 -14.75
C PRO A 154 -14.53 20.06 -15.15
N THR A 155 -13.35 20.29 -14.56
CA THR A 155 -12.09 19.58 -14.81
C THR A 155 -11.91 18.30 -13.97
N VAL A 156 -12.88 17.98 -13.12
CA VAL A 156 -12.84 16.81 -12.22
C VAL A 156 -13.95 15.83 -12.59
N ARG A 157 -13.65 14.54 -12.59
CA ARG A 157 -14.65 13.47 -12.61
C ARG A 157 -14.33 12.48 -11.50
N VAL A 158 -15.35 12.09 -10.74
CA VAL A 158 -15.24 11.04 -9.73
C VAL A 158 -16.26 9.96 -10.07
N LEU A 159 -15.86 8.70 -10.03
CA LEU A 159 -16.71 7.57 -10.38
C LEU A 159 -16.43 6.35 -9.51
N ARG A 160 -17.45 5.49 -9.37
CA ARG A 160 -17.31 4.26 -8.62
C ARG A 160 -16.56 3.23 -9.46
N ALA A 161 -15.40 2.77 -8.98
CA ALA A 161 -14.58 1.73 -9.57
C ALA A 161 -13.51 1.26 -8.59
N ALA A 162 -13.28 -0.05 -8.54
CA ALA A 162 -12.18 -0.65 -7.78
C ALA A 162 -10.83 -0.48 -8.50
N ALA A 163 -9.73 -0.64 -7.76
CA ALA A 163 -8.39 -0.45 -8.29
C ALA A 163 -8.06 -1.36 -9.50
N HIS A 164 -8.60 -2.59 -9.56
CA HIS A 164 -8.41 -3.50 -10.70
C HIS A 164 -9.23 -3.13 -11.95
N GLU A 165 -10.14 -2.16 -11.84
CA GLU A 165 -10.99 -1.67 -12.94
C GLU A 165 -10.44 -0.42 -13.62
N LEU A 166 -9.23 0.04 -13.27
CA LEU A 166 -8.60 1.27 -13.77
C LEU A 166 -8.51 1.39 -15.31
N ALA A 167 -8.46 0.26 -16.02
CA ALA A 167 -8.45 0.21 -17.48
C ALA A 167 -9.84 -0.04 -18.10
N GLY A 168 -10.86 -0.21 -17.27
CA GLY A 168 -12.23 -0.50 -17.66
C GLY A 168 -12.92 0.64 -18.41
N ALA A 169 -13.99 0.30 -19.12
CA ALA A 169 -14.72 1.24 -19.97
C ALA A 169 -15.21 2.52 -19.23
N PRO A 170 -15.71 2.47 -17.98
CA PRO A 170 -16.10 3.68 -17.26
C PRO A 170 -14.95 4.67 -17.06
N VAL A 171 -13.79 4.19 -16.62
CA VAL A 171 -12.60 5.02 -16.39
C VAL A 171 -12.08 5.58 -17.71
N ARG A 172 -11.96 4.74 -18.75
CA ARG A 172 -11.55 5.18 -20.10
C ARG A 172 -12.45 6.29 -20.63
N ARG A 173 -13.77 6.15 -20.47
CA ARG A 173 -14.73 7.18 -20.88
C ARG A 173 -14.53 8.48 -20.11
N ALA A 174 -14.30 8.43 -18.79
CA ALA A 174 -14.04 9.63 -17.98
C ALA A 174 -12.77 10.37 -18.44
N LEU A 175 -11.68 9.64 -18.70
CA LEU A 175 -10.42 10.19 -19.23
C LEU A 175 -10.66 10.91 -20.58
N HIS A 176 -11.41 10.28 -21.50
CA HIS A 176 -11.75 10.89 -22.79
C HIS A 176 -12.64 12.12 -22.64
N GLN A 177 -13.65 12.09 -21.75
CA GLN A 177 -14.56 13.21 -21.53
C GLN A 177 -13.86 14.45 -20.97
N LEU A 178 -12.82 14.26 -20.16
CA LEU A 178 -11.99 15.35 -19.66
C LEU A 178 -10.87 15.77 -20.63
N GLY A 179 -10.81 15.17 -21.82
CA GLY A 179 -9.84 15.57 -22.85
C GLY A 179 -8.40 15.16 -22.55
N PHE A 180 -8.19 14.09 -21.77
CA PHE A 180 -6.85 13.57 -21.49
C PHE A 180 -6.16 13.20 -22.83
N PRO A 181 -4.92 13.66 -23.09
CA PRO A 181 -4.22 13.36 -24.34
C PRO A 181 -4.14 11.86 -24.62
N GLY A 182 -4.69 11.43 -25.77
CA GLY A 182 -4.75 10.01 -26.13
C GLY A 182 -5.59 9.13 -25.20
N GLY A 183 -6.43 9.71 -24.34
CA GLY A 183 -7.18 8.99 -23.31
C GLY A 183 -6.29 8.41 -22.21
N ARG A 184 -5.15 9.06 -21.92
CA ARG A 184 -4.15 8.58 -20.95
C ARG A 184 -3.82 9.65 -19.92
N PRO A 185 -3.73 9.29 -18.63
CA PRO A 185 -3.16 10.16 -17.61
C PRO A 185 -1.64 10.31 -17.82
N ASP A 186 -1.08 11.42 -17.38
CA ASP A 186 0.37 11.58 -17.22
C ASP A 186 0.85 11.21 -15.80
N CYS A 187 -0.09 11.01 -14.87
CA CYS A 187 0.18 10.47 -13.54
C CYS A 187 -0.96 9.58 -13.06
N VAL A 188 -0.65 8.37 -12.61
CA VAL A 188 -1.59 7.49 -11.89
C VAL A 188 -1.16 7.45 -10.42
N VAL A 189 -2.10 7.65 -9.50
CA VAL A 189 -1.83 7.72 -8.05
C VAL A 189 -2.56 6.60 -7.32
N LEU A 190 -1.82 5.89 -6.47
CA LEU A 190 -2.29 4.91 -5.51
C LEU A 190 -1.72 5.31 -4.14
N ASN A 191 -2.38 6.22 -3.43
CA ASN A 191 -1.89 6.73 -2.16
C ASN A 191 -2.72 6.18 -1.00
N SER A 192 -2.10 5.45 -0.07
CA SER A 192 -2.76 4.86 1.10
C SER A 192 -3.89 3.87 0.76
N VAL A 193 -3.76 3.14 -0.34
CA VAL A 193 -4.76 2.13 -0.79
C VAL A 193 -4.21 0.72 -0.85
N THR A 194 -2.89 0.55 -0.98
CA THR A 194 -2.26 -0.75 -1.19
C THR A 194 -2.46 -1.68 0.00
N GLN A 195 -2.56 -1.13 1.22
CA GLN A 195 -2.86 -1.87 2.44
C GLN A 195 -4.19 -2.65 2.37
N CYS A 196 -5.14 -2.21 1.56
CA CYS A 196 -6.42 -2.88 1.35
C CYS A 196 -6.37 -4.01 0.30
N PHE A 197 -5.21 -4.23 -0.32
CA PHE A 197 -5.08 -5.23 -1.38
C PHE A 197 -4.89 -6.64 -0.78
N PRO A 198 -5.42 -7.67 -1.46
CA PRO A 198 -5.42 -9.03 -0.92
C PRO A 198 -4.04 -9.71 -0.97
N THR A 199 -3.24 -9.40 -1.99
CA THR A 199 -2.00 -10.11 -2.34
C THR A 199 -1.03 -9.21 -3.10
N VAL A 200 0.24 -9.59 -3.12
CA VAL A 200 1.27 -9.07 -4.03
C VAL A 200 0.87 -9.28 -5.49
N ALA A 201 0.24 -10.40 -5.82
CA ALA A 201 -0.22 -10.67 -7.18
C ALA A 201 -1.28 -9.64 -7.65
N TYR A 202 -2.19 -9.24 -6.76
CA TYR A 202 -3.16 -8.18 -7.04
C TYR A 202 -2.47 -6.81 -7.17
N LEU A 203 -1.54 -6.47 -6.27
CA LEU A 203 -0.73 -5.25 -6.39
C LEU A 203 0.00 -5.20 -7.74
N ASN A 204 0.65 -6.30 -8.13
CA ASN A 204 1.36 -6.40 -9.41
C ASN A 204 0.43 -6.17 -10.60
N HIS A 205 -0.76 -6.77 -10.57
CA HIS A 205 -1.76 -6.55 -11.63
C HIS A 205 -2.15 -5.08 -11.76
N VAL A 206 -2.44 -4.40 -10.64
CA VAL A 206 -2.85 -2.99 -10.64
C VAL A 206 -1.69 -2.09 -11.11
N VAL A 207 -0.48 -2.28 -10.56
CA VAL A 207 0.70 -1.47 -10.92
C VAL A 207 1.09 -1.67 -12.39
N ALA A 208 1.12 -2.91 -12.88
CA ALA A 208 1.39 -3.18 -14.29
C ALA A 208 0.36 -2.52 -15.21
N THR A 209 -0.93 -2.62 -14.86
CA THR A 209 -1.99 -1.98 -15.64
C THR A 209 -1.89 -0.44 -15.60
N ALA A 210 -1.44 0.13 -14.48
CA ALA A 210 -1.18 1.57 -14.37
C ALA A 210 -0.01 2.01 -15.27
N ILE A 211 1.07 1.22 -15.33
CA ILE A 211 2.23 1.44 -16.23
C ILE A 211 1.80 1.37 -17.70
N ASP A 212 0.91 0.44 -18.05
CA ASP A 212 0.37 0.30 -19.41
C ASP A 212 -0.61 1.42 -19.77
N LEU A 213 -1.32 1.97 -18.78
CA LEU A 213 -2.30 3.04 -18.94
C LEU A 213 -1.65 4.41 -19.09
N VAL A 214 -0.63 4.73 -18.28
CA VAL A 214 0.00 6.06 -18.25
C VAL A 214 0.63 6.44 -19.59
N ALA A 215 0.62 7.73 -19.93
CA ALA A 215 1.29 8.25 -21.12
C ALA A 215 2.82 7.98 -21.04
N PRO A 216 3.50 7.77 -22.19
CA PRO A 216 4.97 7.76 -22.22
C PRO A 216 5.55 9.04 -21.60
N GLY A 217 6.56 8.91 -20.75
CA GLY A 217 7.12 9.99 -19.94
C GLY A 217 6.34 10.33 -18.68
N GLY A 218 5.20 9.67 -18.43
CA GLY A 218 4.38 9.86 -17.23
C GLY A 218 4.87 9.06 -16.02
N THR A 219 4.09 9.12 -14.94
CA THR A 219 4.44 8.50 -13.65
C THR A 219 3.32 7.64 -13.06
N VAL A 220 3.72 6.63 -12.27
CA VAL A 220 2.83 5.93 -11.34
C VAL A 220 3.36 6.17 -9.93
N VAL A 221 2.56 6.80 -9.08
CA VAL A 221 2.89 7.05 -7.68
C VAL A 221 2.19 6.00 -6.83
N VAL A 222 2.97 5.18 -6.12
CA VAL A 222 2.46 4.24 -5.11
C VAL A 222 2.90 4.78 -3.76
N GLY A 223 2.00 5.53 -3.13
CA GLY A 223 2.27 6.31 -1.93
C GLY A 223 1.71 5.67 -0.66
N ASP A 224 2.32 6.06 0.45
CA ASP A 224 1.95 5.72 1.81
C ASP A 224 1.93 4.21 2.09
N VAL A 225 2.92 3.52 1.54
CA VAL A 225 3.02 2.06 1.58
C VAL A 225 3.65 1.62 2.90
N ARG A 226 3.00 0.71 3.63
CA ARG A 226 3.56 0.08 4.84
C ARG A 226 4.72 -0.85 4.49
N HIS A 227 5.89 -0.61 5.07
CA HIS A 227 7.12 -1.34 4.76
C HIS A 227 7.15 -2.73 5.42
N ALA A 228 7.23 -3.79 4.63
CA ALA A 228 7.19 -5.18 5.12
C ALA A 228 8.31 -5.52 6.13
N ASP A 229 9.55 -5.11 5.87
CA ASP A 229 10.68 -5.40 6.78
C ASP A 229 10.59 -4.68 8.14
N LEU A 230 9.77 -3.63 8.24
CA LEU A 230 9.58 -2.91 9.50
C LEU A 230 8.39 -3.43 10.31
N HIS A 231 7.68 -4.47 9.83
CA HIS A 231 6.45 -4.94 10.45
C HIS A 231 6.65 -5.42 11.90
N GLU A 232 7.69 -6.21 12.18
CA GLU A 232 7.99 -6.66 13.54
C GLU A 232 8.36 -5.49 14.45
N HIS A 233 9.15 -4.54 13.94
CA HIS A 233 9.51 -3.34 14.68
C HIS A 233 8.28 -2.48 14.98
N PHE A 234 7.39 -2.30 14.01
CA PHE A 234 6.12 -1.60 14.18
C PHE A 234 5.27 -2.24 15.28
N CYS A 235 5.11 -3.56 15.25
CA CYS A 235 4.32 -4.26 16.27
C CYS A 235 4.90 -4.09 17.67
N ARG A 236 6.24 -4.16 17.83
CA ARG A 236 6.89 -3.92 19.12
C ARG A 236 6.72 -2.48 19.59
N TRP A 237 6.88 -1.50 18.68
CA TRP A 237 6.68 -0.09 18.99
C TRP A 237 5.26 0.18 19.48
N ALA A 238 4.24 -0.35 18.78
CA ALA A 238 2.85 -0.17 19.15
C ALA A 238 2.51 -0.79 20.53
N GLU A 239 2.98 -2.02 20.79
CA GLU A 239 2.74 -2.70 22.07
C GLU A 239 3.48 -2.02 23.24
N ARG A 240 4.71 -1.53 22.99
CA ARG A 240 5.47 -0.74 23.97
C ARG A 240 4.79 0.59 24.29
N ALA A 241 4.27 1.28 23.28
CA ALA A 241 3.59 2.56 23.48
C ALA A 241 2.27 2.39 24.25
N ALA A 242 1.54 1.30 24.00
CA ALA A 242 0.29 0.99 24.70
C ALA A 242 0.50 0.58 26.18
N ASP A 243 1.65 -0.02 26.51
CA ASP A 243 2.00 -0.46 27.86
C ASP A 243 3.48 -0.19 28.17
N PRO A 244 3.85 1.07 28.52
CA PRO A 244 5.24 1.47 28.72
C PRO A 244 5.96 0.70 29.84
N ASP A 245 5.21 0.25 30.85
CA ASP A 245 5.72 -0.42 32.04
C ASP A 245 5.87 -1.94 31.88
N ALA A 246 5.36 -2.53 30.79
CA ALA A 246 5.51 -3.96 30.52
C ALA A 246 6.99 -4.38 30.40
N ASP A 247 7.32 -5.62 30.75
CA ASP A 247 8.65 -6.14 30.47
C ASP A 247 8.85 -6.47 28.96
N ASP A 248 10.11 -6.59 28.53
CA ASP A 248 10.45 -6.86 27.13
C ASP A 248 9.88 -8.18 26.62
N ALA A 249 9.78 -9.21 27.46
CA ALA A 249 9.25 -10.52 27.08
C ALA A 249 7.74 -10.43 26.78
N THR A 250 7.00 -9.68 27.58
CA THR A 250 5.57 -9.43 27.40
C THR A 250 5.32 -8.63 26.13
N VAL A 251 6.08 -7.56 25.90
CA VAL A 251 5.98 -6.77 24.65
C VAL A 251 6.30 -7.63 23.43
N ALA A 252 7.36 -8.45 23.49
CA ALA A 252 7.71 -9.35 22.39
C ALA A 252 6.59 -10.35 22.08
N ALA A 253 6.01 -11.00 23.11
CA ALA A 253 4.92 -11.95 22.93
C ALA A 253 3.66 -11.30 22.33
N ARG A 254 3.29 -10.11 22.82
CA ARG A 254 2.15 -9.35 22.27
C ARG A 254 2.41 -8.90 20.85
N ALA A 255 3.63 -8.43 20.54
CA ALA A 255 4.01 -8.00 19.19
C ALA A 255 3.94 -9.16 18.18
N THR A 256 4.40 -10.36 18.54
CA THR A 256 4.23 -11.56 17.71
C THR A 256 2.75 -11.89 17.49
N ALA A 257 1.92 -11.80 18.53
CA ALA A 257 0.48 -12.06 18.41
C ALA A 257 -0.24 -10.99 17.56
N ARG A 258 0.23 -9.74 17.59
CA ARG A 258 -0.25 -8.64 16.74
C ARG A 258 0.13 -8.88 15.29
N ALA A 259 1.38 -9.20 15.01
CA ALA A 259 1.87 -9.47 13.67
C ALA A 259 1.12 -10.64 13.00
N ALA A 260 0.79 -11.69 13.77
CA ALA A 260 0.02 -12.82 13.27
C ALA A 260 -1.46 -12.51 12.93
N ARG A 261 -1.95 -11.32 13.29
CA ARG A 261 -3.32 -10.84 13.01
C ARG A 261 -3.33 -9.66 12.05
N GLU A 262 -2.23 -9.40 11.37
CA GLU A 262 -2.19 -8.35 10.36
C GLU A 262 -3.17 -8.68 9.23
N GLU A 263 -4.03 -7.72 8.89
CA GLU A 263 -5.08 -7.88 7.88
C GLU A 263 -4.81 -6.97 6.66
N GLU A 264 -3.76 -6.16 6.71
CA GLU A 264 -3.32 -5.30 5.61
C GLU A 264 -2.18 -5.94 4.79
N LEU A 265 -2.07 -5.55 3.52
CA LEU A 265 -0.89 -5.85 2.70
C LEU A 265 0.27 -4.94 3.09
N LEU A 266 1.43 -5.55 3.35
CA LEU A 266 2.70 -4.84 3.50
C LEU A 266 3.68 -5.34 2.46
N VAL A 267 4.46 -4.44 1.87
CA VAL A 267 5.45 -4.76 0.83
C VAL A 267 6.70 -3.92 1.01
N ASP A 268 7.82 -4.42 0.51
CA ASP A 268 9.06 -3.66 0.36
C ASP A 268 9.16 -2.99 -1.03
N PRO A 269 10.13 -2.07 -1.25
CA PRO A 269 10.34 -1.45 -2.55
C PRO A 269 10.68 -2.43 -3.68
N ALA A 270 11.38 -3.53 -3.37
CA ALA A 270 11.76 -4.56 -4.34
C ALA A 270 10.53 -5.29 -4.91
N THR A 271 9.51 -5.52 -4.08
CA THR A 271 8.24 -6.12 -4.48
C THR A 271 7.47 -5.21 -5.45
N ILE A 272 7.42 -3.90 -5.19
CA ILE A 272 6.80 -2.93 -6.12
C ILE A 272 7.60 -2.85 -7.42
N ALA A 273 8.93 -2.83 -7.35
CA ALA A 273 9.78 -2.80 -8.54
C ALA A 273 9.62 -4.08 -9.40
N ALA A 274 9.39 -5.24 -8.79
CA ALA A 274 9.15 -6.48 -9.51
C ALA A 274 7.85 -6.43 -10.35
N ALA A 275 6.85 -5.64 -9.95
CA ALA A 275 5.61 -5.44 -10.72
C ALA A 275 5.83 -4.81 -12.10
N THR A 276 6.97 -4.13 -12.32
CA THR A 276 7.29 -3.55 -13.63
C THR A 276 7.73 -4.64 -14.64
N GLY A 277 8.14 -5.81 -14.15
CA GLY A 277 8.56 -6.95 -14.95
C GLY A 277 7.38 -7.52 -15.75
N GLY A 278 7.50 -7.50 -17.07
CA GLY A 278 6.47 -8.03 -17.98
C GLY A 278 5.65 -6.96 -18.72
N THR A 279 5.78 -5.68 -18.35
CA THR A 279 5.12 -4.57 -19.05
C THR A 279 5.76 -4.26 -20.42
N GLY A 280 7.02 -4.65 -20.62
CA GLY A 280 7.80 -4.30 -21.82
C GLY A 280 8.21 -2.81 -21.90
N ARG A 281 7.89 -2.03 -20.85
CA ARG A 281 8.14 -0.59 -20.76
C ARG A 281 9.42 -0.32 -19.98
N VAL A 282 10.08 0.81 -20.25
CA VAL A 282 11.29 1.20 -19.51
C VAL A 282 10.86 1.95 -18.25
N VAL A 283 11.15 1.39 -17.08
CA VAL A 283 10.71 1.98 -15.81
C VAL A 283 11.90 2.30 -14.89
N HIS A 284 11.92 3.52 -14.38
CA HIS A 284 12.82 3.95 -13.32
C HIS A 284 12.01 4.23 -12.05
N VAL A 285 12.57 3.95 -10.88
CA VAL A 285 11.90 4.05 -9.59
C VAL A 285 12.69 4.95 -8.64
N GLY A 286 11.99 5.85 -7.97
CA GLY A 286 12.45 6.53 -6.77
C GLY A 286 11.71 6.00 -5.54
N VAL A 287 12.42 5.84 -4.41
CA VAL A 287 11.87 5.38 -3.13
C VAL A 287 12.08 6.50 -2.10
N TYR A 288 10.99 7.15 -1.70
CA TYR A 288 11.02 8.36 -0.89
C TYR A 288 10.66 8.04 0.56
N ALA A 289 11.44 8.59 1.49
CA ALA A 289 11.10 8.54 2.90
C ALA A 289 9.98 9.55 3.20
N LYS A 290 9.15 9.28 4.22
CA LYS A 290 8.18 10.27 4.72
C LYS A 290 8.93 11.33 5.52
N THR A 291 8.73 12.60 5.16
CA THR A 291 9.49 13.74 5.69
C THR A 291 8.67 14.64 6.62
N MET A 292 7.56 14.12 7.15
CA MET A 292 6.76 14.84 8.14
C MET A 292 7.54 15.07 9.44
N GLN A 293 7.24 16.16 10.14
CA GLN A 293 7.91 16.52 11.38
C GLN A 293 7.51 15.60 12.54
N ALA A 294 6.23 15.24 12.64
CA ALA A 294 5.74 14.47 13.77
C ALA A 294 6.21 13.02 13.71
N ASP A 295 6.49 12.48 14.89
CA ASP A 295 6.94 11.12 15.08
C ASP A 295 5.75 10.17 15.21
N THR A 296 5.27 9.65 14.09
CA THR A 296 4.09 8.78 14.03
C THR A 296 4.37 7.52 13.23
N GLU A 297 3.43 6.57 13.25
CA GLU A 297 3.52 5.36 12.44
C GLU A 297 3.57 5.67 10.92
N LEU A 298 2.94 6.76 10.48
CA LEU A 298 2.98 7.20 9.09
C LEU A 298 4.40 7.65 8.73
N THR A 299 5.08 8.40 9.60
CA THR A 299 6.45 8.89 9.35
C THR A 299 7.48 7.76 9.43
N ARG A 300 7.33 6.84 10.39
CA ARG A 300 8.32 5.80 10.69
C ARG A 300 8.29 4.62 9.72
N TYR A 301 7.10 4.14 9.38
CA TYR A 301 6.90 2.79 8.84
C TYR A 301 6.30 2.77 7.43
N ARG A 302 6.16 3.95 6.82
CA ARG A 302 5.65 4.09 5.45
C ARG A 302 6.68 4.72 4.53
N PHE A 303 6.50 4.51 3.24
CA PHE A 303 7.31 5.12 2.19
C PHE A 303 6.48 5.38 0.94
N ASP A 304 7.00 6.21 0.05
CA ASP A 304 6.38 6.48 -1.25
C ASP A 304 7.29 5.96 -2.37
N THR A 305 6.72 5.48 -3.47
CA THR A 305 7.46 5.17 -4.69
C THR A 305 6.92 5.96 -5.87
N VAL A 306 7.83 6.41 -6.73
CA VAL A 306 7.47 7.04 -8.01
C VAL A 306 8.12 6.25 -9.13
N LEU A 307 7.29 5.65 -9.97
CA LEU A 307 7.68 4.91 -11.16
C LEU A 307 7.60 5.84 -12.36
N HIS A 308 8.74 6.21 -12.93
CA HIS A 308 8.85 6.99 -14.17
C HIS A 308 8.85 6.05 -15.37
N VAL A 309 7.85 6.18 -16.25
CA VAL A 309 7.59 5.23 -17.33
C VAL A 309 7.96 5.83 -18.68
N ASP A 310 8.86 5.19 -19.41
CA ASP A 310 9.42 5.65 -20.70
C ASP A 310 9.94 7.10 -20.66
N ALA A 311 10.37 7.55 -19.48
CA ALA A 311 10.97 8.85 -19.30
C ALA A 311 12.37 8.89 -19.94
N ALA A 312 12.84 10.10 -20.25
CA ALA A 312 14.23 10.32 -20.61
C ALA A 312 15.17 9.74 -19.53
N ALA A 313 16.37 9.34 -19.93
CA ALA A 313 17.35 8.80 -19.01
C ALA A 313 17.52 9.72 -17.78
N PRO A 314 17.53 9.19 -16.55
CA PRO A 314 17.71 9.99 -15.35
C PRO A 314 18.98 10.82 -15.41
N VAL A 315 19.01 11.93 -14.68
CA VAL A 315 20.24 12.70 -14.51
C VAL A 315 21.25 11.81 -13.79
N SER A 316 22.49 11.74 -14.29
CA SER A 316 23.53 10.96 -13.60
C SER A 316 23.68 11.45 -12.17
N ARG A 317 23.62 10.52 -11.20
CA ARG A 317 23.94 10.83 -9.81
C ARG A 317 25.41 11.27 -9.71
N PRO A 318 25.73 12.26 -8.86
CA PRO A 318 27.12 12.48 -8.45
C PRO A 318 27.64 11.25 -7.67
N PRO A 319 28.97 11.10 -7.54
CA PRO A 319 29.56 10.06 -6.71
C PRO A 319 28.96 10.07 -5.29
N ALA A 320 28.57 8.89 -4.81
CA ALA A 320 27.96 8.76 -3.49
C ALA A 320 29.00 8.97 -2.38
N VAL A 321 28.64 9.77 -1.38
CA VAL A 321 29.42 9.98 -0.16
C VAL A 321 28.72 9.26 1.00
N ARG A 322 29.46 8.46 1.76
CA ARG A 322 28.88 7.78 2.93
C ARG A 322 28.71 8.78 4.06
N TRP A 323 27.56 8.75 4.73
CA TRP A 323 27.30 9.57 5.91
C TRP A 323 28.39 9.44 6.98
N ALA A 324 28.84 8.20 7.23
CA ALA A 324 29.87 7.89 8.21
C ALA A 324 31.23 8.54 7.91
N ASP A 325 31.50 8.88 6.65
CA ASP A 325 32.76 9.49 6.22
C ASP A 325 32.72 11.03 6.30
N LEU A 326 31.56 11.63 6.60
CA LEU A 326 31.42 13.07 6.78
C LEU A 326 31.99 13.51 8.15
N PRO A 327 32.65 14.68 8.22
CA PRO A 327 33.18 15.23 9.46
C PRO A 327 32.11 15.39 10.55
N VAL A 328 32.46 15.02 11.79
CA VAL A 328 31.67 15.20 13.01
C VAL A 328 32.12 16.45 13.78
N PRO A 329 31.28 17.06 14.64
CA PRO A 329 29.93 16.63 15.04
C PRO A 329 28.80 17.06 14.08
N ASP A 330 28.97 18.11 13.28
CA ASP A 330 27.85 18.75 12.57
C ASP A 330 27.67 18.26 11.13
N ARG A 331 27.38 16.97 10.94
CA ARG A 331 27.25 16.37 9.59
C ARG A 331 26.16 17.03 8.73
N LEU A 332 25.06 17.49 9.32
CA LEU A 332 24.03 18.24 8.58
C LEU A 332 24.56 19.57 8.01
N ASP A 333 25.43 20.27 8.73
CA ASP A 333 26.06 21.50 8.25
C ASP A 333 27.03 21.22 7.11
N VAL A 334 27.73 20.08 7.16
CA VAL A 334 28.56 19.60 6.03
C VAL A 334 27.68 19.35 4.81
N VAL A 335 26.55 18.66 4.95
CA VAL A 335 25.61 18.45 3.84
C VAL A 335 25.08 19.77 3.29
N ARG A 336 24.75 20.74 4.15
CA ARG A 336 24.30 22.07 3.72
C ARG A 336 25.37 22.79 2.86
N LYS A 337 26.64 22.69 3.24
CA LYS A 337 27.77 23.24 2.46
C LYS A 337 27.93 22.53 1.12
N LEU A 338 27.94 21.19 1.12
CA LEU A 338 28.03 20.40 -0.12
C LEU A 338 26.91 20.76 -1.11
N LEU A 339 25.69 20.97 -0.60
CA LEU A 339 24.54 21.38 -1.42
C LEU A 339 24.67 22.82 -1.97
N ALA A 340 25.42 23.69 -1.31
CA ALA A 340 25.72 25.02 -1.82
C ALA A 340 26.79 24.96 -2.93
N ASP A 341 27.69 23.99 -2.87
CA ASP A 341 28.79 23.81 -3.83
C ASP A 341 28.36 23.07 -5.11
N GLY A 342 27.31 22.24 -5.08
CA GLY A 342 26.79 21.58 -6.28
C GLY A 342 25.87 20.39 -6.02
N PRO A 343 25.74 19.46 -7.00
CA PRO A 343 25.03 18.21 -6.85
C PRO A 343 25.62 17.33 -5.73
N VAL A 344 24.74 16.69 -4.95
CA VAL A 344 25.11 15.89 -3.78
C VAL A 344 24.38 14.56 -3.78
N HIS A 345 25.08 13.51 -3.37
CA HIS A 345 24.50 12.21 -3.07
C HIS A 345 25.14 11.68 -1.80
N VAL A 346 24.37 11.64 -0.70
CA VAL A 346 24.81 11.10 0.60
C VAL A 346 23.95 9.91 0.96
N HIS A 347 24.55 8.81 1.39
CA HIS A 347 23.83 7.57 1.69
C HIS A 347 24.28 6.94 3.01
N GLY A 348 23.51 5.96 3.50
CA GLY A 348 23.77 5.27 4.76
C GLY A 348 23.59 6.17 5.98
N ILE A 349 22.62 7.09 5.92
CA ILE A 349 22.31 8.03 6.99
C ILE A 349 21.38 7.31 7.99
N PRO A 350 21.75 7.08 9.26
CA PRO A 350 20.87 6.42 10.21
C PRO A 350 19.60 7.25 10.45
N ASN A 351 18.42 6.62 10.26
CA ASN A 351 17.15 7.26 10.55
C ASN A 351 16.95 7.34 12.07
N ALA A 352 16.98 8.54 12.64
CA ALA A 352 16.84 8.74 14.10
C ALA A 352 15.53 8.19 14.68
N LEU A 353 14.48 8.03 13.86
CA LEU A 353 13.22 7.45 14.33
C LEU A 353 13.29 5.92 14.48
N LEU A 354 14.19 5.25 13.75
CA LEU A 354 14.37 3.78 13.79
C LEU A 354 15.65 3.36 14.53
N HIS A 355 16.61 4.27 14.66
CA HIS A 355 17.85 4.11 15.42
C HIS A 355 18.08 5.31 16.36
N PRO A 356 17.27 5.47 17.42
CA PRO A 356 17.38 6.61 18.33
C PRO A 356 18.71 6.65 19.08
N ASP A 357 19.38 5.50 19.25
CA ASP A 357 20.66 5.39 19.95
C ASP A 357 21.88 5.53 19.03
N ALA A 358 21.68 5.62 17.71
CA ALA A 358 22.80 5.75 16.77
C ALA A 358 23.40 7.16 16.84
N PRO A 359 24.73 7.30 16.98
CA PRO A 359 25.38 8.60 16.99
C PRO A 359 25.20 9.29 15.64
N ASP A 360 24.95 10.60 15.67
CA ASP A 360 24.72 11.45 14.49
C ASP A 360 23.56 10.98 13.59
N ALA A 361 22.60 10.23 14.13
CA ALA A 361 21.36 9.90 13.43
C ALA A 361 20.52 11.17 13.22
N VAL A 362 19.81 11.23 12.10
CA VAL A 362 18.94 12.38 11.78
C VAL A 362 17.59 11.92 11.27
N THR A 363 16.58 12.75 11.42
CA THR A 363 15.25 12.47 10.86
C THR A 363 15.21 12.81 9.38
N ALA A 364 14.32 12.13 8.64
CA ALA A 364 14.04 12.49 7.25
C ALA A 364 13.54 13.94 7.11
N HIS A 365 12.81 14.44 8.10
CA HIS A 365 12.39 15.85 8.18
C HIS A 365 13.57 16.82 8.26
N ALA A 366 14.56 16.58 9.14
CA ALA A 366 15.74 17.43 9.25
C ALA A 366 16.57 17.46 7.95
N LEU A 367 16.66 16.32 7.24
CA LEU A 367 17.28 16.27 5.92
C LEU A 367 16.46 17.03 4.87
N HIS A 368 15.13 16.94 4.95
CA HIS A 368 14.22 17.67 4.06
C HIS A 368 14.38 19.19 4.22
N ASP A 369 14.49 19.70 5.45
CA ASP A 369 14.73 21.12 5.73
C ASP A 369 16.05 21.62 5.14
N VAL A 370 17.07 20.75 5.07
CA VAL A 370 18.38 21.09 4.50
C VAL A 370 18.35 21.10 2.97
N VAL A 371 17.71 20.09 2.35
CA VAL A 371 17.71 19.94 0.89
C VAL A 371 16.68 20.85 0.22
N GLY A 372 15.50 21.02 0.84
CA GLY A 372 14.35 21.72 0.28
C GLY A 372 13.99 21.20 -1.12
N ASP A 373 13.53 22.09 -2.00
CA ASP A 373 13.14 21.75 -3.37
C ASP A 373 14.33 21.40 -4.30
N ARG A 374 15.57 21.49 -3.81
CA ARG A 374 16.77 21.20 -4.62
C ARG A 374 16.99 19.72 -4.83
N GLY A 375 16.34 18.85 -4.06
CA GLY A 375 16.60 17.42 -4.05
C GLY A 375 15.52 16.64 -3.32
N ALA A 376 15.85 15.43 -2.88
CA ALA A 376 14.92 14.55 -2.19
C ALA A 376 15.63 13.76 -1.08
N VAL A 377 14.84 13.37 -0.09
CA VAL A 377 15.21 12.42 0.95
C VAL A 377 14.61 11.07 0.59
N LEU A 378 15.46 10.06 0.47
CA LEU A 378 15.11 8.72 0.04
C LEU A 378 15.23 7.75 1.21
N LEU A 379 14.49 6.65 1.10
CA LEU A 379 14.69 5.48 1.95
C LEU A 379 15.66 4.54 1.23
N ASP A 380 16.64 3.97 1.93
CA ASP A 380 17.46 2.91 1.33
C ASP A 380 16.55 1.70 1.05
N PRO A 381 16.47 1.23 -0.21
CA PRO A 381 15.53 0.18 -0.60
C PRO A 381 15.91 -1.21 -0.09
N ARG A 382 17.11 -1.38 0.49
CA ARG A 382 17.60 -2.65 1.06
C ARG A 382 17.67 -2.62 2.59
N ASP A 383 17.75 -1.44 3.18
CA ASP A 383 17.71 -1.25 4.63
C ASP A 383 16.83 -0.04 4.98
N PRO A 384 15.54 -0.25 5.31
CA PRO A 384 14.61 0.86 5.58
C PRO A 384 14.94 1.64 6.86
N THR A 385 15.97 1.23 7.60
CA THR A 385 16.47 1.99 8.75
C THR A 385 17.49 3.08 8.36
N LEU A 386 17.88 3.11 7.09
CA LEU A 386 18.81 4.08 6.52
C LEU A 386 18.12 5.01 5.52
N LEU A 387 18.60 6.25 5.48
CA LEU A 387 18.16 7.29 4.57
C LEU A 387 19.27 7.62 3.56
N GLU A 388 18.87 8.16 2.42
CA GLU A 388 19.76 8.82 1.46
C GLU A 388 19.27 10.24 1.17
N LEU A 389 20.17 11.13 0.76
CA LEU A 389 19.87 12.46 0.27
C LEU A 389 20.47 12.61 -1.13
N VAL A 390 19.63 12.98 -2.11
CA VAL A 390 20.03 13.17 -3.50
C VAL A 390 19.60 14.54 -4.00
N ALA A 391 20.54 15.31 -4.55
CA ALA A 391 20.29 16.58 -5.23
C ALA A 391 21.14 16.66 -6.52
N PRO A 392 20.57 16.99 -7.69
CA PRO A 392 19.18 17.36 -7.92
C PRO A 392 18.21 16.16 -7.88
N ALA A 393 16.91 16.43 -7.69
CA ALA A 393 15.86 15.40 -7.64
C ALA A 393 15.81 14.52 -8.91
N GLY A 394 16.25 15.04 -10.07
CA GLY A 394 16.36 14.26 -11.31
C GLY A 394 17.35 13.08 -11.26
N GLY A 395 18.21 13.02 -10.24
CA GLY A 395 19.10 11.89 -9.97
C GLY A 395 18.49 10.81 -9.09
N VAL A 396 17.28 11.02 -8.54
CA VAL A 396 16.60 10.03 -7.70
C VAL A 396 16.29 8.73 -8.45
N PRO A 397 15.65 8.76 -9.65
CA PRO A 397 15.16 7.53 -10.26
C PRO A 397 16.31 6.60 -10.68
N VAL A 398 16.24 5.34 -10.28
CA VAL A 398 17.15 4.26 -10.72
C VAL A 398 16.38 3.22 -11.53
N PRO A 399 17.00 2.44 -12.42
CA PRO A 399 16.28 1.40 -13.16
C PRO A 399 15.55 0.44 -12.22
N ALA A 400 14.27 0.17 -12.47
CA ALA A 400 13.47 -0.72 -11.61
C ALA A 400 14.07 -2.14 -11.51
N THR A 401 14.73 -2.60 -12.58
CA THR A 401 15.46 -3.88 -12.63
C THR A 401 16.60 -3.96 -11.61
N ALA A 402 17.19 -2.84 -11.20
CA ALA A 402 18.25 -2.81 -10.18
C ALA A 402 17.72 -3.09 -8.77
N LEU A 403 16.43 -2.80 -8.51
CA LEU A 403 15.76 -3.12 -7.24
C LEU A 403 15.07 -4.48 -7.29
N ALA A 404 14.46 -4.84 -8.42
CA ALA A 404 13.68 -6.08 -8.56
C ALA A 404 14.51 -7.36 -8.39
N GLY A 405 15.84 -7.30 -8.54
CA GLY A 405 16.74 -8.44 -8.35
C GLY A 405 17.10 -8.75 -6.89
N GLY A 406 16.64 -7.95 -5.92
CA GLY A 406 16.86 -8.17 -4.49
C GLY A 406 15.94 -9.23 -3.87
N ASP A 407 16.21 -9.55 -2.61
CA ASP A 407 15.24 -10.28 -1.77
C ASP A 407 13.95 -9.46 -1.66
N ARG A 408 12.81 -10.16 -1.72
CA ARG A 408 11.47 -9.55 -1.67
C ARG A 408 10.77 -9.98 -0.41
N ARG A 409 10.15 -9.03 0.27
CA ARG A 409 9.43 -9.20 1.52
C ARG A 409 8.03 -8.63 1.40
N ALA A 410 7.05 -9.44 1.80
CA ALA A 410 5.66 -9.04 1.86
C ALA A 410 4.91 -9.79 2.96
N HIS A 411 3.86 -9.15 3.48
CA HIS A 411 2.80 -9.78 4.25
C HIS A 411 1.52 -9.77 3.41
N GLU A 412 0.96 -10.94 3.10
CA GLU A 412 -0.27 -11.05 2.32
C GLU A 412 -1.46 -11.45 3.22
N PRO A 413 -2.55 -10.66 3.26
CA PRO A 413 -3.68 -10.94 4.15
C PRO A 413 -4.66 -12.00 3.61
N LEU A 414 -4.75 -12.19 2.29
CA LEU A 414 -5.72 -13.11 1.68
C LEU A 414 -5.58 -14.56 2.17
N PRO A 415 -4.39 -15.16 2.34
CA PRO A 415 -4.27 -16.53 2.83
C PRO A 415 -4.94 -16.76 4.19
N ALA A 416 -4.78 -15.84 5.14
CA ALA A 416 -5.42 -15.95 6.46
C ALA A 416 -6.95 -15.80 6.33
N PHE A 417 -7.40 -14.82 5.56
CA PHE A 417 -8.81 -14.60 5.26
C PHE A 417 -9.46 -15.82 4.60
N ALA A 418 -8.85 -16.36 3.55
CA ALA A 418 -9.36 -17.49 2.78
C ALA A 418 -9.46 -18.75 3.64
N ARG A 419 -8.47 -19.03 4.50
CA ARG A 419 -8.57 -20.14 5.48
C ARG A 419 -9.78 -19.99 6.39
N ARG A 420 -9.97 -18.80 6.97
CA ARG A 420 -11.11 -18.50 7.84
C ARG A 420 -12.45 -18.69 7.11
N ARG A 421 -12.62 -18.02 5.96
CA ARG A 421 -13.86 -18.05 5.18
C ARG A 421 -14.19 -19.44 4.64
N LEU A 422 -13.22 -20.18 4.09
CA LEU A 422 -13.46 -21.54 3.60
C LEU A 422 -13.85 -22.51 4.72
N THR A 423 -13.26 -22.38 5.92
CA THR A 423 -13.69 -23.16 7.08
C THR A 423 -15.13 -22.84 7.49
N GLU A 424 -15.50 -21.56 7.49
CA GLU A 424 -16.87 -21.12 7.80
C GLU A 424 -17.88 -21.63 6.76
N GLU A 425 -17.53 -21.55 5.48
CA GLU A 425 -18.36 -22.03 4.37
C GLU A 425 -18.51 -23.55 4.34
N ALA A 426 -17.45 -24.28 4.65
CA ALA A 426 -17.52 -25.73 4.79
C ALA A 426 -18.45 -26.12 5.94
N ARG A 427 -18.30 -25.51 7.12
CA ARG A 427 -19.19 -25.74 8.27
C ARG A 427 -20.64 -25.38 7.95
N ARG A 428 -20.86 -24.26 7.25
CA ARG A 428 -22.20 -23.84 6.80
C ARG A 428 -22.83 -24.84 5.84
N THR A 429 -22.04 -25.34 4.88
CA THR A 429 -22.47 -26.35 3.90
C THR A 429 -22.82 -27.67 4.58
N LEU A 430 -21.98 -28.17 5.48
CA LEU A 430 -22.27 -29.39 6.26
C LEU A 430 -23.52 -29.23 7.11
N ARG A 431 -23.68 -28.12 7.86
CA ARG A 431 -24.90 -27.86 8.65
C ARG A 431 -26.18 -27.88 7.81
N ARG A 432 -26.12 -27.41 6.56
CA ARG A 432 -27.29 -27.32 5.68
C ARG A 432 -27.58 -28.62 4.92
N ARG A 433 -26.53 -29.29 4.40
CA ARG A 433 -26.67 -30.43 3.48
C ARG A 433 -26.46 -31.78 4.16
N LEU A 434 -25.74 -31.83 5.28
CA LEU A 434 -25.44 -33.05 6.02
C LEU A 434 -25.31 -32.76 7.54
N PRO A 435 -26.42 -32.42 8.23
CA PRO A 435 -26.38 -31.94 9.62
C PRO A 435 -25.68 -32.88 10.60
N ALA A 436 -25.75 -34.20 10.37
CA ALA A 436 -25.08 -35.20 11.19
C ALA A 436 -23.54 -35.15 11.10
N ALA A 437 -22.97 -34.50 10.07
CA ALA A 437 -21.54 -34.22 9.93
C ALA A 437 -21.14 -32.79 10.33
N ALA A 438 -22.06 -31.99 10.91
CA ALA A 438 -21.80 -30.58 11.23
C ALA A 438 -20.67 -30.36 12.24
N GLY A 439 -20.39 -31.35 13.10
CA GLY A 439 -19.33 -31.30 14.10
C GLY A 439 -17.95 -31.71 13.58
N THR A 440 -17.83 -32.14 12.33
CA THR A 440 -16.56 -32.63 11.78
C THR A 440 -15.55 -31.48 11.66
N PRO A 441 -14.35 -31.59 12.24
CA PRO A 441 -13.32 -30.56 12.07
C PRO A 441 -12.93 -30.41 10.60
N VAL A 442 -12.74 -29.16 10.16
CA VAL A 442 -12.34 -28.83 8.79
C VAL A 442 -11.05 -28.03 8.83
N ARG A 443 -10.05 -28.47 8.06
CA ARG A 443 -8.77 -27.77 7.86
C ARG A 443 -8.62 -27.37 6.40
N VAL A 444 -8.15 -26.15 6.16
CA VAL A 444 -7.92 -25.62 4.81
C VAL A 444 -6.45 -25.76 4.47
N ASP A 445 -6.17 -26.34 3.31
CA ASP A 445 -4.85 -26.40 2.70
C ASP A 445 -4.84 -25.52 1.45
N LEU A 446 -4.24 -24.34 1.56
CA LEU A 446 -4.12 -23.42 0.43
C LEU A 446 -3.05 -23.85 -0.58
N GLY A 447 -2.36 -24.98 -0.35
CA GLY A 447 -1.19 -25.39 -1.10
C GLY A 447 0.00 -24.45 -0.86
N ARG A 448 1.18 -24.86 -1.33
CA ARG A 448 2.30 -23.95 -1.55
C ARG A 448 2.13 -23.30 -2.92
N THR A 449 1.20 -22.36 -3.05
CA THR A 449 1.06 -21.57 -4.28
C THR A 449 0.70 -20.13 -3.94
N ALA A 450 1.41 -19.20 -4.57
CA ALA A 450 1.46 -17.74 -4.38
C ALA A 450 2.43 -17.28 -3.28
N GLY A 451 3.67 -17.00 -3.70
CA GLY A 451 4.67 -16.15 -3.05
C GLY A 451 5.47 -15.46 -4.15
#